data_AF-A0A662G5G1-F1
#
_entry.id   AF-A0A662G5G1-F1
#
_cell.length_a   1.000
_cell.length_b   1.000
_cell.length_c   1.000
_cell.angle_alpha   90.00
_cell.angle_beta   90.00
_cell.angle_gamma   90.00
#
_symmetry.space_group_name_H-M   'P 1'
#
loop_
_entity.id
_entity.type
_entity.pdbx_description
1 polymer ?
#
loop_
_entity_poly.entity_id
_entity_poly.type
_entity_poly.pdbx_seq_one_letter_code
_entity_poly.pdbx_strand_id
1 'polypeptide(L)'
;MVEDKQFLEDIPGVGRVTAKRLRDAGILSIKHLSLYTIDELVDIIGMDPIRLSSILSYARKIIGFQVNNASSYMKYRSSLPRITTGVNGLDRILQGGLEARAI
;
A
#
# COMPACT_ATOMS: atom_id res chain seq x y z
N MET A 1 6.23 -2.29 -14.04
CA MET A 1 6.30 -2.89 -12.69
C MET A 1 5.28 -4.00 -12.70
N VAL A 2 5.74 -5.25 -12.84
CA VAL A 2 4.85 -6.40 -12.70
C VAL A 2 4.45 -6.38 -11.23
N GLU A 3 3.18 -6.11 -10.93
CA GLU A 3 2.67 -6.40 -9.59
C GLU A 3 2.76 -7.91 -9.43
N ASP A 4 3.85 -8.38 -8.79
CA ASP A 4 3.84 -9.69 -8.16
C ASP A 4 2.55 -9.74 -7.32
N LYS A 5 1.60 -10.58 -7.74
CA LYS A 5 0.35 -10.79 -7.01
C LYS A 5 0.70 -11.45 -5.68
N GLN A 6 1.02 -10.61 -4.70
CA GLN A 6 1.26 -11.02 -3.35
C GLN A 6 -0.09 -11.21 -2.66
N PHE A 7 -0.40 -12.46 -2.35
CA PHE A 7 -1.60 -12.85 -1.63
C PHE A 7 -1.35 -12.73 -0.13
N LEU A 8 -2.42 -12.55 0.66
CA LEU A 8 -2.29 -12.46 2.12
C LEU A 8 -1.72 -13.75 2.72
N GLU A 9 -1.97 -14.88 2.06
CA GLU A 9 -1.46 -16.21 2.38
C GLU A 9 0.06 -16.35 2.22
N ASP A 10 0.72 -15.44 1.51
CA ASP A 10 2.18 -15.44 1.36
C ASP A 10 2.87 -14.96 2.65
N ILE A 11 2.11 -14.40 3.60
CA ILE A 11 2.63 -13.96 4.90
C ILE A 11 2.74 -15.17 5.84
N PRO A 12 3.93 -15.47 6.39
CA PRO A 12 4.08 -16.50 7.42
C PRO A 12 3.14 -16.26 8.60
N GLY A 13 2.35 -17.28 8.96
CA GLY A 13 1.37 -17.20 10.05
C GLY A 13 -0.06 -16.82 9.60
N VAL A 14 -0.25 -16.47 8.32
CA VAL A 14 -1.57 -16.23 7.70
C VAL A 14 -2.00 -17.45 6.90
N GLY A 15 -2.92 -18.24 7.46
CA GLY A 15 -3.59 -19.32 6.73
C GLY A 15 -4.86 -18.84 6.02
N ARG A 16 -5.53 -19.75 5.29
CA ARG A 16 -6.79 -19.46 4.56
C ARG A 16 -7.88 -18.83 5.44
N VAL A 17 -8.00 -19.26 6.70
CA VAL A 17 -8.98 -18.73 7.65
C VAL A 17 -8.66 -17.28 8.05
N THR A 18 -7.39 -17.01 8.37
CA THR A 18 -6.92 -15.66 8.71
C THR A 18 -7.03 -14.72 7.51
N ALA A 19 -6.61 -15.17 6.33
CA ALA A 19 -6.74 -14.40 5.09
C ALA A 19 -8.21 -14.09 4.77
N LYS A 20 -9.13 -15.02 5.00
CA LYS A 20 -10.57 -14.77 4.85
C LYS A 20 -11.05 -13.69 5.83
N ARG A 21 -10.70 -13.78 7.11
CA ARG A 21 -11.06 -12.75 8.11
C ARG A 21 -10.53 -11.36 7.74
N LEU A 22 -9.28 -11.28 7.28
CA LEU A 22 -8.69 -10.04 6.79
C LEU A 22 -9.48 -9.48 5.60
N ARG A 23 -9.87 -10.33 4.64
CA ARG A 23 -10.68 -9.92 3.49
C ARG A 23 -12.09 -9.50 3.87
N ASP A 24 -12.74 -10.21 4.79
CA ASP A 24 -14.05 -9.88 5.33
C ASP A 24 -14.03 -8.52 6.06
N ALA A 25 -12.88 -8.16 6.64
CA ALA A 25 -12.61 -6.85 7.25
C ALA A 25 -12.18 -5.74 6.25
N GLY A 26 -12.16 -6.03 4.94
CA GLY A 26 -11.75 -5.05 3.90
C GLY A 26 -10.23 -4.92 3.70
N ILE A 27 -9.42 -5.75 4.35
CA ILE A 27 -7.96 -5.78 4.19
C ILE A 27 -7.62 -6.75 3.05
N LEU A 28 -7.46 -6.21 1.84
CA LEU A 28 -7.37 -7.00 0.60
C LEU A 28 -5.94 -7.25 0.10
N SER A 29 -4.93 -6.53 0.60
CA SER A 29 -3.54 -6.65 0.12
C SER A 29 -2.54 -6.56 1.27
N ILE A 30 -1.33 -7.13 1.07
CA ILE A 30 -0.22 -7.02 2.03
C ILE A 30 0.13 -5.55 2.28
N LYS A 31 0.10 -4.72 1.24
CA LYS A 31 0.35 -3.28 1.36
C LYS A 31 -0.70 -2.62 2.24
N HIS A 32 -1.99 -2.91 2.03
CA HIS A 32 -3.05 -2.37 2.86
C HIS A 32 -2.87 -2.79 4.32
N LEU A 33 -2.59 -4.07 4.58
CA LEU A 33 -2.31 -4.60 5.92
C LEU A 33 -1.12 -3.88 6.59
N SER A 34 -0.05 -3.59 5.84
CA SER A 34 1.17 -2.99 6.39
C SER A 34 0.99 -1.59 6.98
N LEU A 35 -0.08 -0.88 6.57
CA LEU A 35 -0.43 0.47 6.99
C LEU A 35 -1.12 0.51 8.35
N TYR A 36 -1.71 -0.60 8.80
CA TYR A 36 -2.41 -0.66 10.07
C TYR A 36 -1.45 -0.72 11.26
N THR A 37 -1.97 -0.29 12.41
CA THR A 37 -1.39 -0.52 13.74
C THR A 37 -1.90 -1.84 14.33
N ILE A 38 -1.22 -2.32 15.38
CA ILE A 38 -1.63 -3.56 16.05
C ILE A 38 -2.99 -3.37 16.73
N ASP A 39 -3.19 -2.23 17.40
CA ASP A 39 -4.42 -1.94 18.15
C ASP A 39 -5.64 -1.92 17.21
N GLU A 40 -5.54 -1.26 16.05
CA GLU A 40 -6.62 -1.28 15.03
C GLU A 40 -6.95 -2.70 14.56
N LEU A 41 -5.94 -3.55 14.34
CA LEU A 41 -6.16 -4.93 13.89
C LEU A 41 -6.77 -5.81 14.97
N VAL A 42 -6.45 -5.55 16.24
CA VAL A 42 -7.09 -6.23 17.39
C VAL A 42 -8.58 -5.87 17.42
N ASP A 43 -8.92 -4.59 17.30
CA ASP A 43 -10.31 -4.13 17.32
C ASP A 43 -11.14 -4.65 16.14
N ILE A 44 -10.53 -4.71 14.94
CA ILE A 44 -11.23 -5.13 13.72
C ILE A 44 -11.39 -6.67 13.63
N ILE A 45 -10.37 -7.43 14.02
CA ILE A 45 -10.29 -8.87 13.71
C ILE A 45 -10.38 -9.75 14.98
N GLY A 46 -10.17 -9.17 16.17
CA GLY A 46 -10.23 -9.88 17.45
C GLY A 46 -9.16 -10.97 17.58
N MET A 47 -7.97 -10.77 16.99
CA MET A 47 -6.86 -11.72 17.04
C MET A 47 -5.87 -11.35 18.13
N ASP A 48 -5.15 -12.35 18.65
CA ASP A 48 -4.07 -12.16 19.60
C ASP A 48 -3.01 -11.13 19.13
N PRO A 49 -2.66 -10.13 19.96
CA PRO A 49 -1.72 -9.06 19.58
C PRO A 49 -0.32 -9.55 19.22
N ILE A 50 0.18 -10.62 19.88
CA ILE A 50 1.52 -11.16 19.63
C ILE A 50 1.58 -11.77 18.23
N ARG A 51 0.53 -12.49 17.85
CA ARG A 51 0.39 -13.06 16.50
C ARG A 51 0.27 -11.97 15.43
N LEU A 52 -0.54 -10.94 15.68
CA LEU A 52 -0.70 -9.80 14.76
C LEU A 52 0.60 -9.02 14.56
N SER A 53 1.36 -8.78 15.64
CA SER A 53 2.66 -8.13 15.60
C SER A 53 3.64 -8.86 14.65
N SER A 54 3.66 -10.20 14.74
CA SER A 54 4.51 -11.03 13.87
C SER A 54 4.08 -10.93 12.40
N ILE A 55 2.79 -11.07 12.13
CA ILE A 55 2.20 -10.94 10.78
C ILE A 55 2.52 -9.57 10.17
N LEU A 56 2.34 -8.49 10.95
CA LEU A 56 2.56 -7.12 10.51
C LEU A 56 4.05 -6.85 10.23
N SER A 57 4.95 -7.41 11.04
CA SER A 57 6.39 -7.36 10.81
C SER A 57 6.77 -8.03 9.48
N TYR A 58 6.23 -9.21 9.18
CA TYR A 58 6.45 -9.87 7.90
C TYR A 58 5.86 -9.09 6.73
N ALA A 59 4.63 -8.58 6.86
CA ALA A 59 4.00 -7.76 5.84
C ALA A 59 4.88 -6.54 5.48
N ARG A 60 5.40 -5.82 6.48
CA ARG A 60 6.30 -4.67 6.28
C ARG A 60 7.64 -5.05 5.66
N LYS A 61 8.18 -6.23 5.99
CA LYS A 61 9.41 -6.76 5.36
C LYS A 61 9.19 -7.12 3.88
N ILE A 62 8.05 -7.72 3.55
CA ILE A 62 7.69 -8.10 2.17
C ILE A 62 7.54 -6.85 1.29
N ILE A 63 6.86 -5.82 1.78
CA ILE A 63 6.73 -4.54 1.08
C ILE A 63 8.10 -3.84 0.96
N GLY A 64 8.89 -3.94 2.02
CA GLY A 64 10.21 -3.32 2.10
C GLY A 64 10.15 -1.80 2.12
N PHE A 65 11.28 -1.17 2.43
CA PHE A 65 11.47 0.25 2.23
C PHE A 65 12.56 0.45 1.18
N GLN A 66 12.25 1.19 0.11
CA GLN A 66 13.22 1.50 -0.92
C GLN A 66 13.76 2.91 -0.71
N VAL A 67 15.04 2.99 -0.34
CA VAL A 67 15.78 4.26 -0.36
C VAL A 67 16.16 4.55 -1.80
N ASN A 68 15.67 5.67 -2.32
CA ASN A 68 15.94 6.11 -3.68
C ASN A 68 16.83 7.35 -3.68
N ASN A 69 17.79 7.43 -4.60
CA ASN A 69 18.54 8.66 -4.81
C ASN A 69 17.64 9.76 -5.41
N ALA A 70 18.01 11.03 -5.21
CA ALA A 70 17.20 12.17 -5.64
C ALA A 70 16.88 12.14 -7.15
N SER A 71 17.87 11.80 -7.99
CA SER A 71 17.72 11.77 -9.45
C SER A 71 16.75 10.67 -9.92
N SER A 72 16.82 9.48 -9.33
CA SER A 72 15.93 8.36 -9.61
C SER A 72 14.51 8.66 -9.14
N TYR A 73 14.36 9.26 -7.96
CA TYR A 73 13.05 9.67 -7.45
C TYR A 73 12.40 10.75 -8.33
N MET A 74 13.19 11.73 -8.81
CA MET A 74 12.70 12.77 -9.72
C MET A 74 12.22 12.17 -11.05
N LYS A 75 13.01 11.26 -11.65
CA LYS A 75 12.60 10.54 -12.87
C LYS A 75 11.31 9.75 -12.68
N TYR A 76 11.18 9.06 -11.56
CA TYR A 76 9.95 8.35 -11.19
C TYR A 76 8.78 9.32 -11.07
N ARG A 77 8.94 10.47 -10.40
CA ARG A 77 7.87 11.45 -10.24
C ARG A 77 7.42 12.03 -11.58
N SER A 78 8.35 12.37 -12.46
CA SER A 78 8.03 12.83 -13.83
C SER A 78 7.31 11.78 -14.69
N SER A 79 7.39 10.50 -14.32
CA SER A 79 6.71 9.40 -15.04
C SER A 79 5.27 9.16 -14.59
N LEU A 80 4.80 9.84 -13.53
CA LEU A 80 3.45 9.64 -13.01
C LEU A 80 2.39 10.16 -14.00
N PRO A 81 1.27 9.43 -14.15
CA PRO A 81 0.20 9.86 -15.04
C PRO A 81 -0.49 11.11 -14.50
N ARG A 82 -0.95 11.95 -15.43
CA ARG A 82 -1.68 13.19 -15.17
C ARG A 82 -3.01 13.18 -15.93
N ILE A 83 -4.04 13.73 -15.31
CA ILE A 83 -5.38 13.88 -15.89
C ILE A 83 -5.63 15.38 -16.12
N THR A 84 -6.01 15.74 -17.35
CA THR A 84 -6.40 17.12 -17.69
C THR A 84 -7.62 17.56 -16.90
N THR A 85 -7.64 18.82 -16.48
CA THR A 85 -8.81 19.46 -15.88
C THR A 85 -9.83 19.92 -16.92
N GLY A 86 -9.48 19.89 -18.21
CA GLY A 86 -10.27 20.44 -19.32
C GLY A 86 -10.12 21.96 -19.49
N VAL A 87 -9.40 22.64 -18.58
CA VAL A 87 -9.14 24.08 -18.64
C VAL A 87 -7.65 24.32 -18.88
N ASN A 88 -7.30 24.78 -20.07
CA ASN A 88 -5.90 24.98 -20.50
C ASN A 88 -5.08 25.86 -19.53
N GLY A 89 -5.69 26.90 -18.97
CA GLY A 89 -5.02 27.77 -18.00
C GLY A 89 -4.66 27.05 -16.70
N LEU A 90 -5.57 26.20 -16.21
CA LEU A 90 -5.37 25.44 -14.98
C LEU A 90 -4.36 24.32 -15.19
N ASP A 91 -4.45 23.59 -16.31
CA ASP A 91 -3.47 22.56 -16.65
C ASP A 91 -2.06 23.12 -16.81
N ARG A 92 -1.91 24.35 -17.33
CA ARG A 92 -0.61 25.04 -17.40
C ARG A 92 -0.03 25.31 -16.01
N ILE A 93 -0.86 25.81 -15.08
CA ILE A 93 -0.44 26.07 -13.69
C ILE A 93 -0.05 24.76 -12.99
N LEU A 94 -0.81 23.69 -13.25
CA LEU A 94 -0.56 22.35 -12.70
C LEU A 94 0.53 21.55 -13.46
N GLN A 95 1.15 22.15 -14.47
CA GLN A 95 2.20 21.50 -15.30
C GLN A 95 1.74 20.21 -15.99
N GLY A 96 0.57 20.26 -16.63
CA GLY A 96 0.01 19.14 -17.41
C GLY A 96 -1.20 18.45 -16.77
N GLY A 97 -1.80 19.05 -15.74
CA GLY A 97 -3.03 18.57 -15.09
C GLY A 97 -2.80 17.92 -13.72
N LEU A 98 -3.82 17.21 -13.24
CA LEU A 98 -3.86 16.56 -11.92
C LEU A 98 -3.00 15.29 -11.92
N GLU A 99 -1.93 15.28 -11.13
CA GLU A 99 -1.02 14.14 -10.99
C GLU A 99 -1.58 13.08 -10.03
N ALA A 100 -1.46 11.80 -10.39
CA ALA A 100 -1.79 10.72 -9.47
C ALA A 100 -0.83 10.69 -8.27
N ARG A 101 -1.31 10.27 -7.09
CA ARG A 101 -0.49 10.13 -5.86
C ARG A 101 0.11 11.47 -5.39
N ALA A 102 -0.68 12.54 -5.48
CA ALA A 102 -0.33 13.89 -5.01
C ALA A 102 -0.61 14.10 -3.50
N ILE A 103 -1.37 13.19 -2.88
CA ILE A 103 -1.72 13.17 -1.45
C ILE A 103 -1.21 11.85 -0.85
#